data_AF-A0A949FAE7-F1
#
_entry.id   AF-A0A949FAE7-F1
#
_cell.length_a   1.000
_cell.length_b   1.000
_cell.length_c   1.000
_cell.angle_alpha   90.00
_cell.angle_beta   90.00
_cell.angle_gamma   90.00
#
_symmetry.space_group_name_H-M   'P 1'
#
loop_
_entity.id
_entity.type
_entity.pdbx_description
1 polymer ?
#
loop_
_entity_poly.entity_id
_entity_poly.type
_entity_poly.pdbx_seq_one_letter_code
_entity_poly.pdbx_strand_id
1 'polypeptide(L)'
;RNLKNYQKAIEESQKAIDAFPNVKPSDKGTFGLVVVCYHTIAKSYKALEDLKKAEETYQTIIDRFPNTKVAQIAHERIRELRFKP
;
A
#
# COMPACT_ATOMS: atom_id res chain seq x y z
N ARG A 1 13.44 15.92 8.37
CA ARG A 1 12.98 15.29 7.11
C ARG A 1 12.86 13.79 7.33
N ASN A 2 11.65 13.23 7.48
CA ASN A 2 11.39 11.81 7.78
C ASN A 2 11.65 10.85 6.58
N LEU A 3 12.34 11.32 5.53
CA LEU A 3 12.55 10.61 4.27
C LEU A 3 13.21 9.24 4.48
N LYS A 4 14.24 9.19 5.35
CA LYS A 4 14.93 7.94 5.70
C LYS A 4 14.00 6.93 6.38
N ASN A 5 13.03 7.40 7.16
CA ASN A 5 12.06 6.53 7.83
C ASN A 5 11.03 5.97 6.83
N TYR A 6 10.62 6.76 5.84
CA TYR A 6 9.71 6.29 4.78
C TYR A 6 10.37 5.25 3.86
N GLN A 7 11.63 5.46 3.48
CA GLN A 7 12.38 4.47 2.71
C GLN A 7 12.55 3.16 3.46
N LYS A 8 12.89 3.21 4.77
CA LYS A 8 12.98 2.02 5.61
C LYS A 8 11.62 1.30 5.74
N ALA A 9 10.54 2.06 5.93
CA ALA A 9 9.19 1.50 6.02
C ALA A 9 8.77 0.80 4.71
N ILE A 10 9.15 1.34 3.55
CA ILE A 10 8.94 0.70 2.25
C ILE A 10 9.70 -0.61 2.20
N GLU A 11 10.99 -0.60 2.53
CA GLU A 11 11.84 -1.80 2.48
C GLU A 11 11.34 -2.91 3.40
N GLU A 12 11.02 -2.59 4.66
CA GLU A 12 10.50 -3.57 5.63
C GLU A 12 9.15 -4.14 5.21
N SER A 13 8.26 -3.28 4.68
CA SER A 13 6.96 -3.71 4.18
C SER A 13 7.09 -4.58 2.92
N GLN A 14 8.02 -4.26 2.02
CA GLN A 14 8.25 -5.04 0.82
C GLN A 14 8.78 -6.44 1.16
N LYS A 15 9.74 -6.54 2.10
CA LYS A 15 10.23 -7.84 2.59
C LYS A 15 9.10 -8.69 3.20
N ALA A 16 8.18 -8.06 3.94
CA ALA A 16 7.04 -8.76 4.49
C ALA A 16 6.11 -9.29 3.38
N ILE A 17 5.88 -8.52 2.33
CA ILE A 17 5.09 -8.96 1.16
C ILE A 17 5.80 -10.11 0.42
N ASP A 18 7.11 -9.99 0.22
CA ASP A 18 7.92 -10.98 -0.51
C ASP A 18 8.00 -12.32 0.24
N ALA A 19 7.91 -12.30 1.57
CA ALA A 19 7.80 -13.51 2.39
C ALA A 19 6.46 -14.25 2.19
N PHE A 20 5.45 -13.59 1.63
CA PHE A 20 4.11 -14.13 1.41
C PHE A 20 3.61 -13.85 -0.03
N PRO A 21 4.23 -14.44 -1.07
CA PRO A 21 3.92 -14.11 -2.47
C PRO A 21 2.52 -14.57 -2.92
N ASN A 22 1.99 -15.63 -2.29
CA ASN A 22 0.73 -16.27 -2.64
C ASN A 22 -0.27 -16.24 -1.48
N VAL A 23 -0.56 -15.04 -0.97
CA VAL A 23 -1.62 -14.87 0.02
C VAL A 23 -2.98 -15.16 -0.62
N LYS A 24 -3.70 -16.13 -0.04
CA LYS A 24 -5.11 -16.37 -0.38
C LYS A 24 -6.02 -15.55 0.53
N PRO A 25 -7.19 -15.11 0.05
CA PRO A 25 -8.20 -14.45 0.89
C PRO A 25 -8.65 -15.27 2.10
N SER A 26 -8.54 -16.60 2.02
CA SER A 26 -8.83 -17.53 3.12
C SER A 26 -7.83 -17.40 4.28
N ASP A 27 -6.59 -16.99 4.00
CA ASP A 27 -5.52 -16.84 5.00
C ASP A 27 -5.61 -15.48 5.69
N LYS A 28 -6.70 -15.27 6.45
CA LYS A 28 -7.10 -13.96 7.00
C LYS A 28 -5.97 -13.20 7.71
N GLY A 29 -5.09 -13.89 8.43
CA GLY A 29 -3.96 -13.28 9.13
C GLY A 29 -2.95 -12.66 8.18
N THR A 30 -2.37 -13.49 7.30
CA THR A 30 -1.40 -13.06 6.28
C THR A 30 -2.01 -12.08 5.28
N PHE A 31 -3.29 -12.27 4.95
CA PHE A 31 -4.04 -11.38 4.09
C PHE A 31 -4.18 -9.98 4.66
N GLY A 32 -4.57 -9.85 5.94
CA GLY A 32 -4.60 -8.56 6.62
C GLY A 32 -3.22 -7.89 6.67
N LEU A 33 -2.18 -8.66 6.98
CA LEU A 33 -0.81 -8.14 7.05
C LEU A 33 -0.33 -7.56 5.71
N VAL A 34 -0.45 -8.32 4.62
CA VAL A 34 0.02 -7.90 3.30
C VAL A 34 -0.72 -6.66 2.81
N VAL A 35 -2.04 -6.57 3.04
CA VAL A 35 -2.83 -5.38 2.73
C VAL A 35 -2.31 -4.14 3.46
N VAL A 36 -1.99 -4.28 4.75
CA VAL A 36 -1.45 -3.19 5.58
C VAL A 36 -0.03 -2.79 5.11
N CYS A 37 0.79 -3.75 4.70
CA CYS A 37 2.11 -3.47 4.12
C CYS A 37 2.00 -2.64 2.84
N TYR A 38 1.15 -3.03 1.89
CA TYR A 38 0.91 -2.23 0.67
C TYR A 38 0.41 -0.82 1.00
N HIS A 39 -0.52 -0.67 1.95
CA HIS A 39 -1.00 0.65 2.36
C HIS A 39 0.11 1.52 2.98
N THR A 40 1.02 0.90 3.74
CA THR A 40 2.17 1.59 4.35
C THR A 40 3.16 2.05 3.29
N ILE A 41 3.44 1.22 2.28
CA ILE A 41 4.28 1.56 1.13
C ILE A 41 3.67 2.75 0.37
N ALA A 42 2.38 2.68 0.05
CA ALA A 42 1.69 3.74 -0.70
C ALA A 42 1.72 5.10 0.05
N LYS A 43 1.47 5.09 1.37
CA LYS A 43 1.60 6.29 2.20
C LYS A 43 3.02 6.83 2.24
N SER A 44 4.01 5.95 2.27
CA SER A 44 5.43 6.32 2.28
C SER A 44 5.84 6.96 0.96
N TYR A 45 5.42 6.40 -0.18
CA TYR A 45 5.64 7.04 -1.49
C TYR A 45 4.99 8.41 -1.59
N LYS A 46 3.75 8.56 -1.10
CA LYS A 46 3.08 9.87 -1.02
C LYS A 46 3.89 10.87 -0.18
N ALA A 47 4.43 10.45 0.95
CA ALA A 47 5.24 11.31 1.83
C ALA A 47 6.62 11.64 1.25
N LEU A 48 7.10 10.82 0.31
CA LEU A 48 8.30 11.06 -0.50
C LEU A 48 8.00 11.87 -1.78
N GLU A 49 6.76 12.32 -1.96
CA GLU A 49 6.28 13.05 -3.16
C GLU A 49 6.33 12.21 -4.46
N ASP A 50 6.55 10.90 -4.36
CA ASP A 50 6.45 9.95 -5.47
C ASP A 50 4.98 9.53 -5.66
N LEU A 51 4.17 10.47 -6.13
CA LEU A 51 2.72 10.30 -6.23
C LEU A 51 2.34 9.18 -7.21
N LYS A 52 3.14 8.99 -8.26
CA LYS A 52 2.94 7.92 -9.26
C LYS A 52 3.07 6.55 -8.60
N LYS A 53 4.16 6.29 -7.86
CA LYS A 53 4.30 5.01 -7.15
C LYS A 53 3.27 4.84 -6.04
N ALA A 54 2.89 5.93 -5.36
CA ALA A 54 1.82 5.88 -4.37
C ALA A 54 0.51 5.39 -5.00
N GLU A 55 0.13 5.95 -6.14
CA GLU A 55 -1.06 5.56 -6.90
C GLU A 55 -0.99 4.10 -7.36
N GLU A 56 0.10 3.68 -8.00
CA GLU A 56 0.31 2.29 -8.45
C GLU A 56 0.18 1.29 -7.29
N THR A 57 0.71 1.65 -6.12
CA THR A 57 0.63 0.81 -4.91
C THR A 57 -0.81 0.76 -4.39
N TYR A 58 -1.53 1.88 -4.34
CA TYR A 58 -2.95 1.88 -3.95
C TYR A 58 -3.80 1.07 -4.94
N GLN A 59 -3.51 1.15 -6.24
CA GLN A 59 -4.22 0.37 -7.26
C GLN A 59 -4.00 -1.14 -7.05
N THR A 60 -2.79 -1.55 -6.68
CA THR A 60 -2.50 -2.93 -6.29
C THR A 60 -3.36 -3.41 -5.12
N ILE A 61 -3.65 -2.54 -4.14
CA ILE A 61 -4.54 -2.87 -3.02
C ILE A 61 -5.96 -3.16 -3.52
N ILE A 62 -6.46 -2.30 -4.42
CA ILE A 62 -7.80 -2.43 -5.01
C ILE A 62 -7.90 -3.72 -5.81
N ASP A 63 -6.92 -4.01 -6.66
CA ASP A 63 -6.97 -5.15 -7.58
C ASP A 63 -6.81 -6.49 -6.84
N ARG A 64 -5.88 -6.57 -5.88
CA ARG A 64 -5.58 -7.81 -5.16
C ARG A 64 -6.47 -8.03 -3.93
N PHE A 65 -7.00 -6.96 -3.34
CA PHE A 65 -7.75 -6.99 -2.08
C PHE A 65 -9.06 -6.19 -2.13
N PRO A 66 -9.90 -6.35 -3.17
CA PRO A 66 -11.04 -5.46 -3.47
C PRO A 66 -12.10 -5.41 -2.36
N ASN A 67 -12.27 -6.51 -1.61
CA ASN A 67 -13.30 -6.64 -0.58
C ASN A 67 -12.81 -6.22 0.82
N THR A 68 -11.78 -5.38 0.90
CA THR A 68 -11.23 -4.90 2.18
C THR A 68 -11.58 -3.44 2.43
N LYS A 69 -11.69 -3.05 3.71
CA LYS A 69 -11.80 -1.63 4.10
C LYS A 69 -10.61 -0.82 3.58
N VAL A 70 -9.45 -1.43 3.44
CA VAL A 70 -8.24 -0.77 2.94
C VAL A 70 -8.32 -0.50 1.44
N ALA A 71 -8.97 -1.36 0.65
CA ALA A 71 -9.24 -1.07 -0.77
C ALA A 71 -10.20 0.11 -0.95
N GLN A 72 -11.21 0.23 -0.08
CA GLN A 72 -12.09 1.42 -0.07
C GLN A 72 -11.28 2.69 0.22
N ILE A 73 -10.44 2.65 1.26
CA ILE A 73 -9.51 3.75 1.59
C ILE A 73 -8.57 4.03 0.40
N ALA A 74 -8.04 3.00 -0.25
CA ALA A 74 -7.14 3.15 -1.40
C ALA A 74 -7.83 3.89 -2.56
N HIS A 75 -9.10 3.60 -2.85
CA HIS A 75 -9.88 4.37 -3.83
C HIS A 75 -9.97 5.86 -3.48
N GLU A 76 -10.25 6.17 -2.21
CA GLU A 76 -10.30 7.56 -1.74
C GLU A 76 -8.93 8.23 -1.87
N ARG A 77 -7.83 7.52 -1.55
CA ARG A 77 -6.47 8.04 -1.67
C ARG A 77 -6.06 8.30 -3.12
N ILE A 78 -6.40 7.43 -4.07
CA ILE A 78 -6.12 7.68 -5.50
C ILE A 78 -6.88 8.91 -5.98
N ARG A 79 -8.15 9.08 -5.59
CA ARG A 79 -8.90 10.30 -5.90
C ARG A 79 -8.18 11.52 -5.31
N GLU A 80 -7.82 11.49 -4.03
CA GLU A 80 -7.09 12.58 -3.38
C GLU A 80 -5.79 12.95 -4.14
N LEU A 81 -5.03 11.94 -4.62
CA LEU A 81 -3.80 12.15 -5.37
C LEU A 81 -4.05 12.82 -6.73
N ARG A 82 -5.12 12.43 -7.44
CA ARG A 82 -5.46 12.97 -8.77
C ARG A 82 -6.14 14.34 -8.73
N PHE A 83 -6.82 14.66 -7.63
CA PHE A 83 -7.54 15.93 -7.44
C PHE A 83 -6.72 16.99 -6.70
N LYS A 84 -5.49 16.68 -6.27
CA LYS A 84 -4.57 17.71 -5.78
C LYS A 84 -4.05 18.53 -6.99
N PRO A 85 -4.34 19.84 -7.07
CA PRO A 85 -3.83 20.72 -8.11
C PRO A 85 -2.31 20.95 -7.97
#